data_AF-A0A1F7RUQ1-F1
#
_entry.id   AF-A0A1F7RUQ1-F1
#
_cell.length_a   1.000
_cell.length_b   1.000
_cell.length_c   1.000
_cell.angle_alpha   90.00
_cell.angle_beta   90.00
_cell.angle_gamma   90.00
#
_symmetry.space_group_name_H-M   'P 1'
#
loop_
_entity.id
_entity.type
_entity.pdbx_description
1 polymer ?
#
loop_
_entity_poly.entity_id
_entity_poly.type
_entity_poly.pdbx_seq_one_letter_code
_entity_poly.pdbx_strand_id
1 'polypeptide(L)'
;MKTNFKIKNKVKHLKGIIYNVEVKRKIIQILITFHAQSRIRKWELTEAQVIETLLKPEEVLKGHYGRYIAHRKYNNHLMRAIYEYEENIPVIVTVYFPLSNRYYEGGGRYEDKILS
;
A
#
# COMPACT_ATOMS: atom_id res chain seq x y z
N MET A 1 6.02 14.88 -8.98
CA MET A 1 4.70 14.96 -8.30
C MET A 1 4.94 15.11 -6.80
N LYS A 2 4.35 16.12 -6.15
CA LYS A 2 4.49 16.30 -4.69
C LYS A 2 3.63 15.25 -3.98
N THR A 3 4.25 14.39 -3.18
CA THR A 3 3.58 13.44 -2.30
C THR A 3 2.86 14.22 -1.19
N ASN A 4 1.54 14.07 -1.06
CA ASN A 4 0.73 14.79 -0.06
C ASN A 4 0.72 14.08 1.31
N PHE A 5 1.80 13.38 1.66
CA PHE A 5 1.94 12.73 2.95
C PHE A 5 3.39 12.81 3.44
N LYS A 6 3.58 12.69 4.75
CA LYS A 6 4.88 12.65 5.41
C LYS A 6 4.95 11.47 6.37
N ILE A 7 5.96 10.62 6.24
CA ILE A 7 6.25 9.61 7.25
C ILE A 7 6.87 10.34 8.45
N LYS A 8 6.19 10.35 9.61
CA LYS A 8 6.63 11.05 10.82
C LYS A 8 7.66 10.25 11.59
N ASN A 9 7.38 8.98 11.81
CA ASN A 9 8.27 8.05 12.47
C ASN A 9 7.94 6.59 12.06
N LYS A 10 8.79 5.67 12.51
CA LYS A 10 8.66 4.23 12.31
C LYS A 10 8.78 3.55 13.67
N VAL A 11 7.92 2.58 13.97
CA VAL A 11 7.95 1.80 15.21
C VAL A 11 8.06 0.33 14.87
N LYS A 12 9.01 -0.39 15.48
CA LYS A 12 9.16 -1.83 15.28
C LYS A 12 7.96 -2.55 15.90
N HIS A 13 7.44 -3.54 15.18
CA HIS A 13 6.33 -4.38 15.61
C HIS A 13 6.72 -5.86 15.44
N LEU A 14 6.05 -6.77 16.13
CA LEU A 14 6.35 -8.21 16.06
C LEU A 14 6.28 -8.74 14.62
N LYS A 15 5.33 -8.25 13.82
CA LYS A 15 5.11 -8.68 12.43
C LYS A 15 5.88 -7.86 11.38
N GLY A 16 6.46 -6.71 11.75
CA GLY A 16 7.01 -5.76 10.79
C GLY A 16 7.34 -4.38 11.37
N ILE A 17 7.06 -3.33 10.60
CA ILE A 17 7.25 -1.93 11.03
C ILE A 17 5.96 -1.16 10.82
N ILE A 18 5.52 -0.45 11.87
CA ILE A 18 4.41 0.50 11.81
C ILE A 18 4.95 1.85 11.36
N TYR A 19 4.35 2.40 10.31
CA TYR A 19 4.63 3.72 9.78
C TYR A 19 3.53 4.66 10.24
N ASN A 20 3.89 5.69 10.99
CA ASN A 20 2.97 6.77 11.33
C ASN A 20 3.05 7.82 10.23
N VAL A 21 2.00 7.89 9.41
CA VAL A 21 1.95 8.72 8.19
C VAL A 21 1.00 9.88 8.41
N GLU A 22 1.50 11.10 8.24
CA GLU A 22 0.69 12.31 8.24
C GLU A 22 0.16 12.57 6.83
N VAL A 23 -1.16 12.71 6.69
CA VAL A 23 -1.84 13.01 5.43
C VAL A 23 -3.11 13.83 5.72
N LYS A 24 -3.31 14.94 4.98
CA LYS A 24 -4.47 15.85 5.18
C LYS A 24 -4.72 16.24 6.65
N ARG A 25 -3.66 16.54 7.42
CA ARG A 25 -3.68 16.87 8.86
C ARG A 25 -4.17 15.74 9.79
N LYS A 26 -4.26 14.50 9.31
CA LYS A 26 -4.50 13.30 10.12
C LYS A 26 -3.24 12.45 10.19
N ILE A 27 -3.08 11.69 11.27
CA ILE A 27 -2.06 10.63 11.36
C ILE A 27 -2.78 9.30 11.19
N ILE A 28 -2.27 8.48 10.30
CA ILE A 28 -2.71 7.11 10.08
C ILE A 28 -1.54 6.15 10.35
N GLN A 29 -1.86 4.97 10.83
CA GLN A 29 -0.89 3.90 11.04
C GLN A 29 -1.01 2.90 9.90
N ILE A 30 0.13 2.49 9.35
CA ILE A 30 0.21 1.43 8.35
C ILE A 30 1.28 0.45 8.81
N LEU A 31 0.94 -0.82 8.96
CA LEU A 31 1.90 -1.87 9.27
C LEU A 31 2.41 -2.49 7.97
N ILE A 32 3.71 -2.41 7.72
CA ILE A 32 4.35 -3.16 6.63
C ILE A 32 5.04 -4.38 7.23
N THR A 33 4.55 -5.57 6.89
CA THR A 33 5.12 -6.82 7.41
C THR A 33 6.57 -7.04 6.96
N PHE A 34 7.36 -7.81 7.71
CA PHE A 34 8.72 -8.17 7.28
C PHE A 34 8.73 -8.89 5.92
N HIS A 35 7.68 -9.68 5.63
CA HIS A 35 7.50 -10.29 4.32
C HIS A 35 7.35 -9.23 3.22
N ALA A 36 6.42 -8.28 3.39
CA ALA A 36 6.24 -7.19 2.43
C ALA A 36 7.52 -6.36 2.26
N GLN A 37 8.26 -6.06 3.34
CA GLN A 37 9.55 -5.36 3.26
C GLN A 37 10.58 -6.10 2.42
N SER A 38 10.66 -7.43 2.54
CA SER A 38 11.53 -8.25 1.69
C SER A 38 11.14 -8.14 0.21
N ARG A 39 9.84 -8.13 -0.10
CA ARG A 39 9.35 -7.94 -1.47
C ARG A 39 9.64 -6.54 -2.00
N ILE A 40 9.46 -5.50 -1.18
CA ILE A 40 9.79 -4.11 -1.51
C ILE A 40 11.26 -4.01 -1.95
N ARG A 41 12.18 -4.59 -1.16
CA ARG A 41 13.61 -4.64 -1.52
C ARG A 41 13.86 -5.42 -2.80
N LYS A 42 13.24 -6.60 -2.96
CA LYS A 42 13.40 -7.45 -4.15
C LYS A 42 13.01 -6.73 -5.45
N TRP A 43 12.00 -5.87 -5.39
CA TRP A 43 11.51 -5.10 -6.55
C TRP A 43 12.12 -3.71 -6.65
N GLU A 44 13.12 -3.38 -5.81
CA GLU A 44 13.77 -2.06 -5.76
C GLU A 44 12.77 -0.90 -5.56
N LEU A 45 11.73 -1.16 -4.80
CA LEU A 45 10.68 -0.20 -4.47
C LEU A 45 11.03 0.56 -3.18
N THR A 46 10.49 1.76 -3.05
CA THR A 46 10.55 2.52 -1.78
C THR A 46 9.29 2.30 -0.96
N GLU A 47 9.37 2.41 0.37
CA GLU A 47 8.16 2.33 1.20
C GLU A 47 7.23 3.51 0.94
N ALA A 48 7.77 4.65 0.50
CA ALA A 48 6.98 5.79 0.07
C ALA A 48 6.07 5.46 -1.12
N GLN A 49 6.55 4.71 -2.13
CA GLN A 49 5.72 4.27 -3.26
C GLN A 49 4.61 3.31 -2.80
N VAL A 50 4.92 2.39 -1.89
CA VAL A 50 3.93 1.46 -1.35
C VAL A 50 2.87 2.19 -0.53
N ILE A 51 3.27 3.09 0.37
CA ILE A 51 2.35 3.91 1.15
C ILE A 51 1.52 4.81 0.22
N GLU A 52 2.13 5.43 -0.79
CA GLU A 52 1.38 6.22 -1.78
C GLU A 52 0.33 5.38 -2.50
N THR A 53 0.65 4.13 -2.83
CA THR A 53 -0.28 3.20 -3.48
C THR A 53 -1.50 2.89 -2.60
N LEU A 54 -1.32 2.74 -1.28
CA LEU A 54 -2.44 2.57 -0.34
C LEU A 54 -3.28 3.84 -0.20
N LEU A 55 -2.64 5.01 -0.15
CA LEU A 55 -3.32 6.29 0.13
C LEU A 55 -3.96 6.92 -1.09
N LYS A 56 -3.41 6.66 -2.27
CA LYS A 56 -3.86 7.18 -3.56
C LYS A 56 -3.87 6.06 -4.61
N PRO A 57 -4.64 4.99 -4.40
CA PRO A 57 -4.79 3.95 -5.40
C PRO A 57 -5.50 4.51 -6.63
N GLU A 58 -5.15 3.97 -7.80
CA GLU A 58 -5.94 4.16 -9.02
C GLU A 58 -7.14 3.21 -9.06
N GLU A 59 -7.01 2.04 -8.43
CA GLU A 59 -8.12 1.13 -8.12
C GLU A 59 -7.80 0.33 -6.86
N VAL A 60 -8.85 -0.11 -6.17
CA VAL A 60 -8.77 -1.08 -5.08
C VAL A 60 -9.73 -2.21 -5.38
N LEU A 61 -9.20 -3.42 -5.48
CA LEU A 61 -9.95 -4.63 -5.77
C LEU A 61 -10.10 -5.48 -4.52
N LYS A 62 -11.16 -6.31 -4.49
CA LYS A 62 -11.35 -7.32 -3.44
C LYS A 62 -10.48 -8.53 -3.74
N GLY A 63 -9.65 -8.92 -2.77
CA GLY A 63 -8.85 -10.13 -2.81
C GLY A 63 -9.54 -11.30 -2.11
N HIS A 64 -8.79 -12.40 -1.93
CA HIS A 64 -9.25 -13.57 -1.18
C HIS A 64 -9.04 -13.39 0.33
N TYR A 65 -9.85 -14.10 1.14
CA TYR A 65 -9.73 -14.16 2.60
C TYR A 65 -9.80 -12.78 3.30
N GLY A 66 -10.70 -11.91 2.83
CA GLY A 66 -10.91 -10.58 3.45
C GLY A 66 -9.82 -9.54 3.14
N ARG A 67 -8.95 -9.81 2.15
CA ARG A 67 -7.90 -8.89 1.71
C ARG A 67 -8.39 -7.93 0.66
N TYR A 68 -7.70 -6.80 0.56
CA TYR A 68 -7.83 -5.81 -0.50
C TYR A 68 -6.53 -5.73 -1.30
N ILE A 69 -6.64 -5.27 -2.54
CA ILE A 69 -5.50 -5.11 -3.44
C ILE A 69 -5.53 -3.67 -3.97
N ALA A 70 -4.64 -2.82 -3.44
CA ALA A 70 -4.44 -1.48 -3.94
C ALA A 70 -3.50 -1.50 -5.14
N HIS A 71 -3.92 -0.85 -6.22
CA HIS A 71 -3.23 -0.78 -7.49
C HIS A 71 -2.86 0.67 -7.82
N ARG A 72 -1.62 0.90 -8.24
CA ARG A 72 -1.15 2.20 -8.76
C ARG A 72 -0.08 1.99 -9.82
N LYS A 73 -0.18 2.69 -10.95
CA LYS A 73 0.79 2.55 -12.03
C LYS A 73 2.03 3.37 -11.74
N TYR A 74 3.18 2.78 -12.09
CA TYR A 74 4.48 3.43 -12.10
C TYR A 74 5.14 3.09 -13.43
N ASN A 75 5.08 4.03 -14.37
CA ASN A 75 5.43 3.80 -15.78
C ASN A 75 4.65 2.59 -16.34
N ASN A 76 5.35 1.61 -16.93
CA ASN A 76 4.74 0.41 -17.51
C ASN A 76 4.40 -0.66 -16.48
N HIS A 77 4.77 -0.46 -15.21
CA HIS A 77 4.54 -1.41 -14.13
C HIS A 77 3.36 -1.00 -13.25
N LEU A 78 2.82 -1.97 -12.55
CA LEU A 78 1.72 -1.80 -11.60
C LEU A 78 2.19 -2.21 -10.22
N MET A 79 2.21 -1.28 -9.28
CA MET A 79 2.33 -1.63 -7.87
C MET A 79 1.03 -2.29 -7.42
N ARG A 80 1.14 -3.53 -6.93
CA ARG A 80 0.04 -4.25 -6.30
C ARG A 80 0.37 -4.44 -4.84
N ALA A 81 -0.27 -3.66 -3.96
CA ALA A 81 -0.13 -3.80 -2.52
C ALA A 81 -1.33 -4.58 -1.97
N ILE A 82 -1.07 -5.77 -1.45
CA ILE A 82 -2.09 -6.63 -0.84
C ILE A 82 -2.08 -6.34 0.66
N TYR A 83 -3.25 -5.99 1.19
CA TYR A 83 -3.39 -5.66 2.61
C TYR A 83 -4.70 -6.18 3.20
N GLU A 84 -4.72 -6.30 4.51
CA GLU A 84 -5.88 -6.60 5.34
C GLU A 84 -5.92 -5.61 6.51
N TYR A 85 -6.96 -5.68 7.34
CA TYR A 85 -7.09 -4.84 8.53
C TYR A 85 -6.91 -5.67 9.79
N GLU A 86 -6.07 -5.20 10.70
CA GLU A 86 -6.00 -5.65 12.09
C GLU A 86 -6.39 -4.49 12.99
N GLU A 87 -7.50 -4.59 13.73
CA GLU A 87 -7.99 -3.54 14.65
C GLU A 87 -8.04 -2.12 14.02
N ASN A 88 -8.41 -2.05 12.73
CA ASN A 88 -8.46 -0.84 11.88
C ASN A 88 -7.12 -0.31 11.34
N ILE A 89 -6.02 -1.02 11.56
CA ILE A 89 -4.72 -0.71 10.96
C ILE A 89 -4.59 -1.48 9.64
N PRO A 90 -4.37 -0.81 8.49
CA PRO A 90 -3.97 -1.48 7.26
C PRO A 90 -2.63 -2.21 7.46
N VAL A 91 -2.65 -3.53 7.27
CA VAL A 91 -1.50 -4.43 7.35
C VAL A 91 -1.14 -4.90 5.94
N ILE A 92 0.00 -4.43 5.43
CA ILE A 92 0.51 -4.85 4.12
C ILE A 92 1.13 -6.23 4.25
N VAL A 93 0.45 -7.22 3.67
CA VAL A 93 0.85 -8.62 3.66
C VAL A 93 1.97 -8.84 2.64
N THR A 94 1.82 -8.31 1.42
CA THR A 94 2.82 -8.46 0.36
C THR A 94 2.67 -7.40 -0.73
N VAL A 95 3.71 -7.25 -1.57
CA VAL A 95 3.69 -6.39 -2.74
C VAL A 95 4.22 -7.11 -3.98
N TYR A 96 3.66 -6.79 -5.15
CA TYR A 96 4.15 -7.21 -6.45
C TYR A 96 4.30 -6.01 -7.38
N PHE A 97 5.23 -6.11 -8.33
CA PHE A 97 5.48 -5.07 -9.33
C PHE A 97 5.49 -5.62 -10.77
N PRO A 98 4.40 -6.26 -11.24
CA PRO A 98 4.30 -6.78 -12.60
C PRO A 98 4.10 -5.65 -13.63
N LEU A 99 4.15 -6.01 -14.92
CA LEU A 99 3.67 -5.16 -16.00
C LEU A 99 2.17 -4.85 -15.82
N SER A 100 1.79 -3.61 -16.12
CA SER A 100 0.44 -3.09 -15.90
C SER A 100 -0.64 -3.79 -16.72
N ASN A 101 -0.31 -4.22 -17.94
CA ASN A 101 -1.23 -4.93 -18.84
C ASN A 101 -1.75 -6.28 -18.32
N ARG A 102 -1.19 -6.81 -17.22
CA ARG A 102 -1.59 -8.11 -16.67
C ARG A 102 -2.75 -8.04 -15.70
N TYR A 103 -2.89 -6.94 -14.96
CA TYR A 103 -3.77 -6.90 -13.77
C TYR A 103 -4.50 -5.57 -13.56
N TYR A 104 -4.19 -4.53 -14.32
CA TYR A 104 -4.86 -3.25 -14.19
C TYR A 104 -6.23 -3.30 -14.88
N GLU A 105 -7.32 -3.04 -14.15
CA GLU A 105 -8.70 -3.12 -14.67
C GLU A 105 -9.19 -1.82 -15.33
N GLY A 106 -8.33 -0.80 -15.43
CA GLY A 106 -8.66 0.50 -16.04
C GLY A 106 -8.83 1.64 -15.04
N GLY A 107 -8.76 1.37 -13.73
CA GLY A 107 -8.92 2.37 -12.69
C GLY A 107 -10.37 2.68 -12.33
N GLY A 108 -10.58 3.42 -11.23
CA GLY A 108 -11.89 3.96 -10.86
C GLY A 108 -12.78 3.04 -10.01
N ARG A 109 -12.38 1.78 -9.82
CA ARG A 109 -13.02 0.83 -8.91
C ARG A 109 -12.38 0.89 -7.53
N TYR A 110 -13.18 1.00 -6.47
CA TYR A 110 -12.67 1.14 -5.11
C TYR A 110 -13.49 0.32 -4.12
N GLU A 111 -13.04 -0.91 -3.89
CA GLU A 111 -13.62 -1.82 -2.89
C GLU A 111 -13.22 -1.45 -1.45
N ASP A 112 -12.18 -0.62 -1.28
CA ASP A 112 -11.80 0.00 -0.02
C ASP A 112 -11.18 1.38 -0.26
N LYS A 113 -11.28 2.28 0.74
CA LYS A 113 -10.71 3.63 0.71
C LYS A 113 -10.23 4.06 2.09
N ILE A 114 -8.94 3.85 2.37
CA ILE A 114 -8.28 4.18 3.66
C ILE A 114 -8.49 5.65 4.11
N LEU A 115 -8.71 6.58 3.17
CA LEU A 115 -8.83 8.02 3.46
C LEU A 115 -10.26 8.59 3.34
N SER A 116 -11.27 7.75 3.08
CA SER A 116 -12.68 8.21 2.98
C SER A 116 -13.37 8.25 4.35
#